data_AF-A0A7H8PSL0-F1
#
_entry.id   AF-A0A7H8PSL0-F1
#
_cell.length_a   1.000
_cell.length_b   1.000
_cell.length_c   1.000
_cell.angle_alpha   90.00
_cell.angle_beta   90.00
_cell.angle_gamma   90.00
#
_symmetry.space_group_name_H-M   'P 1'
#
loop_
_entity.id
_entity.type
_entity.pdbx_description
1 polymer ?
#
loop_
_entity_poly.entity_id
_entity_poly.type
_entity_poly.pdbx_seq_one_letter_code
_entity_poly.pdbx_strand_id
1 'polypeptide(L)' 'MDKTVIIITSVGLAIGFAEALIYYNLGTNANKKKFKFGVPKGKQLVKNMGVVLATSALTAILSYKIEQSFKS' A
#
# COMPACT_ATOMS: atom_id res chain seq x y z
N MET A 1 20.45 2.80 5.51
CA MET A 1 19.13 2.18 5.77
C MET A 1 19.31 0.69 5.70
N ASP A 2 18.84 -0.06 6.69
CA ASP A 2 19.03 -1.50 6.75
C ASP A 2 18.36 -2.19 5.54
N LYS A 3 19.00 -3.22 4.97
CA LYS A 3 18.42 -3.99 3.86
C LYS A 3 17.08 -4.62 4.27
N THR A 4 16.95 -5.02 5.53
CA THR A 4 15.75 -5.60 6.12
C THR A 4 14.59 -4.60 6.09
N VAL A 5 14.84 -3.33 6.47
CA VAL A 5 13.82 -2.27 6.44
C VAL A 5 13.36 -1.97 5.02
N ILE A 6 14.27 -1.95 4.04
CA ILE A 6 13.93 -1.77 2.63
C ILE A 6 13.05 -2.91 2.15
N ILE A 7 13.40 -4.16 2.47
CA ILE A 7 12.63 -5.35 2.10
C ILE A 7 11.24 -5.32 2.73
N ILE A 8 11.14 -5.06 4.04
CA ILE A 8 9.85 -4.99 4.74
C ILE A 8 8.97 -3.88 4.17
N THR A 9 9.54 -2.70 3.92
CA THR A 9 8.80 -1.55 3.35
C THR A 9 8.28 -1.87 1.94
N SER A 10 9.12 -2.48 1.11
CA SER A 10 8.74 -2.83 -0.26
C SER A 10 7.70 -3.95 -0.32
N VAL A 11 7.78 -4.96 0.56
CA VAL A 11 6.74 -5.98 0.72
C VAL A 11 5.43 -5.36 1.20
N GLY A 12 5.47 -4.48 2.21
CA GLY A 12 4.29 -3.79 2.73
C GLY A 12 3.61 -2.93 1.66
N LEU A 13 4.39 -2.24 0.82
CA LEU A 13 3.88 -1.46 -0.30
C LEU A 13 3.21 -2.34 -1.37
N ALA A 14 3.80 -3.49 -1.70
CA ALA A 14 3.20 -4.44 -2.64
C ALA A 14 1.89 -5.02 -2.12
N ILE A 15 1.83 -5.39 -0.83
CA ILE A 15 0.61 -5.88 -0.17
C ILE A 15 -0.48 -4.80 -0.17
N GLY A 16 -0.17 -3.59 0.30
CA GLY A 16 -1.14 -2.50 0.36
C GLY A 16 -1.67 -2.11 -1.03
N PHE A 17 -0.83 -2.20 -2.06
CA PHE A 17 -1.27 -1.99 -3.44
C PHE A 17 -2.21 -3.11 -3.93
N ALA A 18 -1.90 -4.38 -3.62
CA ALA A 18 -2.76 -5.51 -3.95
C ALA A 18 -4.12 -5.42 -3.24
N GLU A 19 -4.14 -5.09 -1.94
CA GLU A 19 -5.35 -4.89 -1.17
C GLU A 19 -6.21 -3.76 -1.75
N ALA A 20 -5.60 -2.62 -2.10
CA ALA A 20 -6.32 -1.51 -2.73
C ALA A 20 -6.97 -1.91 -4.07
N LEU A 21 -6.31 -2.76 -4.86
CA LEU A 21 -6.89 -3.28 -6.11
C LEU A 21 -8.04 -4.26 -5.83
N ILE A 22 -7.92 -5.12 -4.82
CA ILE A 22 -8.99 -6.04 -4.42
C ILE A 22 -10.21 -5.25 -3.95
N TYR A 23 -10.04 -4.28 -3.05
CA TYR A 23 -11.15 -3.45 -2.55
C TYR A 23 -11.81 -2.64 -3.65
N TYR A 24 -11.02 -2.08 -4.57
CA TYR A 24 -11.57 -1.41 -5.75
C TYR A 24 -12.46 -2.36 -6.56
N ASN A 25 -11.99 -3.57 -6.85
CA ASN A 25 -12.75 -4.55 -7.64
C ASN A 25 -13.98 -5.05 -6.91
N LEU A 26 -13.91 -5.32 -5.61
CA LEU A 26 -15.06 -5.72 -4.82
C LEU A 26 -16.13 -4.62 -4.79
N GLY A 27 -15.74 -3.38 -4.51
CA GLY A 27 -16.67 -2.24 -4.52
C GLY A 27 -17.31 -2.00 -5.88
N THR A 28 -16.53 -2.08 -6.96
CA THR A 28 -17.03 -1.82 -8.32
C THR A 28 -17.93 -2.95 -8.85
N ASN A 29 -17.79 -4.16 -8.30
CA ASN A 29 -18.58 -5.34 -8.68
C ASN A 29 -19.70 -5.68 -7.68
N ALA A 30 -19.83 -4.96 -6.56
CA ALA A 30 -20.80 -5.28 -5.49
C ALA A 30 -22.26 -5.42 -5.98
N ASN A 31 -22.62 -4.71 -7.06
CA ASN A 31 -23.97 -4.76 -7.65
C ASN A 31 -24.01 -5.42 -9.05
N LYS A 32 -22.96 -6.16 -9.45
CA LYS A 32 -22.88 -6.77 -10.78
C LYS A 32 -23.04 -8.29 -10.70
N LYS A 33 -23.85 -8.85 -11.61
CA LYS A 33 -24.08 -10.31 -11.73
C LYS A 33 -22.84 -11.12 -12.12
N LYS A 34 -21.79 -10.48 -12.65
CA LYS A 34 -20.53 -11.13 -13.03
C LYS A 34 -19.37 -10.27 -12.56
N PHE A 35 -18.37 -10.91 -11.95
CA PHE A 35 -17.13 -10.24 -11.56
C PHE A 35 -16.35 -9.80 -12.80
N LYS A 36 -15.93 -8.54 -12.83
CA LYS A 36 -15.04 -8.01 -13.85
C LYS A 36 -13.85 -7.34 -13.20
N PHE A 37 -12.66 -7.88 -13.45
CA PHE A 37 -11.42 -7.27 -13.00
C PHE A 37 -11.21 -5.94 -13.72
N GLY A 38 -10.92 -4.90 -12.95
CA GLY A 38 -10.66 -3.54 -13.38
C GLY A 38 -9.58 -2.92 -12.52
N VAL A 39 -8.70 -2.16 -13.16
CA VAL A 39 -7.73 -1.33 -12.47
C VAL A 39 -8.35 0.06 -12.31
N PRO A 40 -8.23 0.72 -11.14
CA PRO A 40 -8.70 2.09 -10.98
C PRO A 40 -8.09 2.98 -12.06
N LYS A 41 -8.87 3.90 -12.64
CA LYS A 41 -8.39 4.83 -13.68
C LYS A 41 -8.43 6.28 -13.19
N GLY A 42 -7.53 7.10 -13.75
CA GLY A 42 -7.52 8.55 -13.55
C GLY A 42 -7.29 8.96 -12.09
N LYS A 43 -8.15 9.85 -11.57
CA LYS A 43 -7.99 10.47 -10.25
C LYS A 43 -8.05 9.48 -9.08
N GLN A 44 -8.84 8.40 -9.18
CA GLN A 44 -8.94 7.41 -8.09
C GLN A 44 -7.68 6.56 -7.93
N LEU A 45 -7.01 6.21 -9.03
CA LEU A 45 -5.75 5.48 -8.98
C LEU A 45 -4.67 6.31 -8.28
N VAL A 46 -4.56 7.58 -8.67
CA VAL A 46 -3.60 8.52 -8.07
C VAL A 46 -3.90 8.72 -6.59
N LYS A 47 -5.18 8.80 -6.19
CA LYS A 47 -5.57 8.93 -4.77
C LYS A 47 -5.18 7.69 -3.97
N ASN A 48 -5.48 6.49 -4.46
CA ASN A 48 -5.14 5.24 -3.77
C ASN A 48 -3.63 5.02 -3.70
N MET A 49 -2.90 5.26 -4.80
CA MET A 49 -1.45 5.21 -4.81
C MET A 49 -0.84 6.25 -3.87
N GLY A 50 -1.38 7.46 -3.83
CA GLY A 50 -0.93 8.53 -2.92
C GLY A 50 -1.07 8.13 -1.45
N VAL A 51 -2.19 7.52 -1.07
CA VAL A 51 -2.39 7.00 0.29
C VAL A 51 -1.37 5.90 0.61
N VAL A 52 -1.23 4.90 -0.27
CA VAL A 52 -0.28 3.80 -0.07
C VAL A 52 1.15 4.32 0.07
N LEU A 53 1.59 5.22 -0.81
CA LEU A 53 2.93 5.82 -0.76
C LEU A 53 3.15 6.63 0.52
N ALA A 54 2.17 7.44 0.93
CA ALA A 54 2.26 8.24 2.15
C ALA A 54 2.36 7.34 3.40
N THR A 55 1.53 6.30 3.48
CA THR A 55 1.56 5.33 4.58
C THR A 55 2.89 4.59 4.61
N SER A 56 3.39 4.10 3.46
CA SER A 56 4.69 3.42 3.40
C SER A 56 5.85 4.31 3.82
N ALA A 57 5.84 5.59 3.43
CA ALA A 57 6.86 6.55 3.84
C ALA A 57 6.83 6.78 5.36
N LEU A 58 5.64 6.95 5.94
CA LEU A 58 5.47 7.07 7.39
C LEU A 58 5.96 5.81 8.12
N THR A 59 5.61 4.63 7.64
CA THR A 59 6.10 3.36 8.20
C THR A 59 7.61 3.28 8.17
N ALA A 60 8.25 3.64 7.05
CA ALA A 60 9.71 3.62 6.95
C ALA A 60 10.39 4.56 7.96
N ILE A 61 9.84 5.77 8.15
CA ILE A 61 10.33 6.75 9.13
C ILE A 61 10.17 6.20 10.56
N LEU A 62 9.02 5.62 10.88
CA LEU A 62 8.77 5.02 12.20
C LEU A 62 9.70 3.84 12.47
N SER A 63 9.86 2.93 11.52
CA SER A 63 10.79 1.80 11.62
C SER A 63 12.22 2.28 11.87
N TYR A 64 12.66 3.32 11.15
CA TYR A 64 13.99 3.90 11.37
C TYR A 64 14.17 4.49 12.77
N LYS A 65 13.16 5.23 13.28
CA LYS A 65 13.19 5.77 14.65
C LYS A 65 13.25 4.66 15.70
N ILE A 66 12.46 3.60 15.51
CA ILE A 66 12.44 2.45 16.41
C ILE A 66 13.81 1.76 16.42
N GLU A 67 14.42 1.52 15.25
CA GLU A 67 15.77 0.94 15.17
C GLU A 67 16.83 1.77 15.90
N GLN A 68 16.77 3.10 15.80
CA GLN A 68 17.69 3.97 16.54
C GLN A 68 17.50 3.86 18.06
N SER A 69 16.26 3.81 18.53
CA SER A 69 15.96 3.69 19.97
C SER A 69 16.46 2.38 20.59
N PHE A 70 16.59 1.30 19.80
CA PHE A 70 17.15 0.03 20.26
C PHE A 70 18.68 -0.10 20.12
N LYS A 71 19.32 0.85 19.41
CA LYS A 71 20.78 0.92 19.24
C LYS A 71 21.45 1.87 20.24
N SER A 72 20.67 2.59 21.05
CA SER A 72 21.13 3.42 22.18
C SER A 72 21.10 2.64 23.49
#